data_AF-A0A9D4XZR7-F1
#
_entry.id   AF-A0A9D4XZR7-F1
#
_cell.length_a   1.000
_cell.length_b   1.000
_cell.length_c   1.000
_cell.angle_alpha   90.00
_cell.angle_beta   90.00
_cell.angle_gamma   90.00
#
_symmetry.space_group_name_H-M   'P 1'
#
loop_
_entity.id
_entity.type
_entity.pdbx_description
1 polymer ?
#
loop_
_entity_poly.entity_id
_entity_poly.type
_entity_poly.pdbx_seq_one_letter_code
_entity_poly.pdbx_strand_id
1 'polypeptide(L)'
;MGRLFLIDLEGKLYSCKHCQTPLAHAEHYVSTGSHFSYGLAYVFHKVVNVSYGEREERMIMPGFDDSTIILIYCVKCGSNVGWKFESAYDLNPWETTIMLPRSEVLVPGEVPNMRLPARS
;
A
#
# COMPACT_ATOMS: atom_id res chain seq x y z
N MET A 1 15.58 23.07 4.13
CA MET A 1 15.50 21.67 3.68
C MET A 1 15.22 20.79 4.90
N GLY A 2 13.96 20.35 5.08
CA GLY A 2 13.53 19.57 6.23
C GLY A 2 14.00 18.12 6.15
N ARG A 3 14.34 17.50 7.28
CA ARG A 3 14.72 16.09 7.35
C ARG A 3 13.45 15.23 7.31
N LEU A 4 13.37 14.31 6.37
CA LEU A 4 12.34 13.27 6.35
C LEU A 4 12.68 12.25 7.45
N PHE A 5 11.80 12.11 8.43
CA PHE A 5 11.90 11.06 9.45
C PHE A 5 11.20 9.82 8.92
N LEU A 6 11.98 8.81 8.54
CA LEU A 6 11.46 7.49 8.21
C LEU A 6 11.40 6.65 9.48
N ILE A 7 10.29 5.96 9.69
CA ILE A 7 10.18 4.95 10.74
C ILE A 7 10.95 3.72 10.25
N ASP A 8 12.01 3.36 10.97
CA ASP A 8 12.70 2.09 10.79
C ASP A 8 11.84 0.99 11.41
N LEU A 9 11.46 0.02 10.58
CA LEU A 9 10.70 -1.15 11.01
C LEU A 9 11.64 -2.35 10.92
N GLU A 10 11.79 -3.11 11.99
CA GLU A 10 12.62 -4.31 12.00
C GLU A 10 11.79 -5.53 11.55
N GLY A 11 12.25 -6.28 10.53
CA GLY A 11 11.63 -7.57 10.16
C GLY A 11 11.23 -7.70 8.68
N LYS A 12 10.14 -8.44 8.42
CA LYS A 12 9.59 -8.65 7.07
C LYS A 12 8.70 -7.47 6.70
N LEU A 13 9.18 -6.60 5.80
CA LEU A 13 8.51 -5.37 5.38
C LEU A 13 8.01 -5.41 3.95
N TYR A 14 6.84 -4.84 3.73
CA TYR A 14 6.39 -4.42 2.41
C TYR A 14 6.97 -3.05 2.11
N SER A 15 7.60 -2.90 0.95
CA SER A 15 8.31 -1.67 0.57
C SER A 15 7.80 -1.09 -0.73
N CYS A 16 7.94 0.22 -0.92
CA CYS A 16 7.61 0.88 -2.17
C CYS A 16 8.45 0.31 -3.32
N LYS A 17 7.83 -0.09 -4.42
CA LYS A 17 8.54 -0.61 -5.59
C LYS A 17 9.48 0.39 -6.25
N HIS A 18 9.15 1.68 -6.18
CA HIS A 18 9.90 2.73 -6.88
C HIS A 18 11.16 3.19 -6.14
N CYS A 19 11.11 3.24 -4.80
CA CYS A 19 12.20 3.81 -3.99
C CYS A 19 12.63 2.96 -2.79
N GLN A 20 12.04 1.76 -2.65
CA GLN A 20 12.31 0.76 -1.62
C GLN A 20 12.13 1.25 -0.18
N THR A 21 11.36 2.33 0.01
CA THR A 21 10.98 2.79 1.36
C THR A 21 10.06 1.77 2.01
N PRO A 22 10.30 1.37 3.27
CA PRO A 22 9.41 0.45 3.97
C PRO A 22 8.06 1.12 4.23
N LEU A 23 6.97 0.47 3.84
CA LEU A 23 5.60 1.00 3.92
C LEU A 23 4.76 0.28 4.98
N ALA A 24 4.94 -1.04 5.16
CA ALA A 24 4.13 -1.80 6.11
C ALA A 24 4.89 -2.98 6.70
N HIS A 25 4.56 -3.33 7.95
CA HIS A 25 5.07 -4.54 8.59
C HIS A 25 4.24 -5.75 8.17
N ALA A 26 4.88 -6.89 7.88
CA ALA A 26 4.16 -8.09 7.47
C ALA A 26 3.28 -8.70 8.56
N GLU A 27 3.50 -8.36 9.83
CA GLU A 27 2.64 -8.81 10.94
C GLU A 27 1.28 -8.12 10.97
N HIS A 28 1.15 -6.95 10.34
CA HIS A 28 -0.13 -6.23 10.21
C HIS A 28 -0.91 -6.63 8.96
N TYR A 29 -0.46 -7.68 8.27
CA TYR A 29 -1.15 -8.25 7.13
C TYR A 29 -2.45 -8.91 7.59
N VAL A 30 -3.57 -8.42 7.07
CA VAL A 30 -4.91 -8.90 7.44
C VAL A 30 -5.35 -10.01 6.50
N SER A 31 -5.21 -9.80 5.19
CA SER A 31 -5.63 -10.76 4.16
C SER A 31 -5.17 -10.33 2.76
N THR A 32 -5.16 -11.29 1.82
CA THR A 32 -5.09 -11.00 0.39
C THR A 32 -6.51 -10.68 -0.08
N GLY A 33 -6.72 -9.50 -0.62
CA GLY A 33 -8.01 -9.11 -1.18
C GLY A 33 -8.36 -9.96 -2.41
N SER A 34 -9.51 -10.63 -2.37
CA SER A 34 -10.04 -11.40 -3.50
C SER A 34 -10.84 -10.47 -4.42
N HIS A 35 -10.34 -10.28 -5.65
CA HIS A 35 -11.03 -9.62 -6.78
C HIS A 35 -11.33 -8.11 -6.62
N PHE A 36 -10.29 -7.28 -6.69
CA PHE A 36 -10.45 -5.88 -7.10
C PHE A 36 -10.40 -5.75 -8.63
N SER A 37 -10.99 -4.68 -9.17
CA SER A 37 -10.88 -4.32 -10.59
C SER A 37 -9.42 -4.18 -11.06
N TYR A 38 -8.49 -3.95 -10.11
CA TYR A 38 -7.06 -3.75 -10.34
C TYR A 38 -6.19 -4.98 -9.97
N GLY A 39 -6.78 -6.12 -9.59
CA GLY A 39 -6.06 -7.36 -9.26
C GLY A 39 -5.92 -7.64 -7.76
N LEU A 40 -4.82 -8.32 -7.36
CA LEU A 40 -4.56 -8.69 -5.97
C LEU A 40 -3.92 -7.53 -5.19
N ALA A 41 -4.48 -7.24 -4.01
CA ALA A 41 -3.94 -6.25 -3.08
C ALA A 41 -3.71 -6.86 -1.70
N TYR A 42 -2.68 -6.35 -1.02
CA TYR A 42 -2.40 -6.66 0.37
C TYR A 42 -3.16 -5.71 1.27
N VAL A 43 -3.85 -6.27 2.24
CA VAL A 43 -4.70 -5.53 3.16
C VAL A 43 -3.98 -5.35 4.50
N PHE A 44 -3.87 -4.11 4.97
CA PHE A 44 -3.22 -3.73 6.22
C PHE A 44 -4.13 -2.84 7.06
N HIS A 45 -4.02 -2.95 8.39
CA HIS A 45 -4.61 -1.97 9.31
C HIS A 45 -3.77 -0.70 9.45
N LYS A 46 -2.45 -0.82 9.26
CA LYS A 46 -1.51 0.28 9.49
C LYS A 46 -0.37 0.23 8.50
N VAL A 47 -0.08 1.39 7.92
CA VAL A 47 1.08 1.64 7.06
C VAL A 47 1.82 2.88 7.57
N VAL A 48 3.10 2.95 7.29
CA VAL A 48 4.02 4.03 7.69
C VAL A 48 4.73 4.57 6.46
N ASN A 49 5.43 5.71 6.60
CA ASN A 49 6.18 6.34 5.52
C ASN A 49 5.33 6.60 4.26
N VAL A 50 4.05 6.91 4.49
CA VAL A 50 3.10 7.33 3.46
C VAL A 50 2.46 8.67 3.81
N SER A 51 1.97 9.36 2.79
CA SER A 51 1.12 10.54 2.90
C SER A 51 -0.25 10.21 2.30
N TYR A 52 -1.29 10.71 2.96
CA TYR A 52 -2.66 10.61 2.48
C TYR A 52 -2.96 11.80 1.58
N GLY A 53 -3.45 11.52 0.37
CA GLY A 53 -3.87 12.54 -0.58
C GLY A 53 -5.30 13.01 -0.37
N GLU A 54 -5.85 13.61 -1.42
CA GLU A 54 -7.24 14.02 -1.43
C GLU A 54 -8.18 12.80 -1.50
N ARG A 55 -9.39 13.03 -1.00
CA ARG A 55 -10.49 12.07 -1.07
C ARG A 55 -10.99 12.04 -2.51
N GLU A 56 -10.98 10.86 -3.12
CA GLU A 56 -11.57 10.64 -4.43
C GLU A 56 -12.76 9.70 -4.31
N GLU A 57 -13.85 10.00 -5.00
CA GLU A 57 -14.95 9.08 -5.18
C GLU A 57 -14.66 8.26 -6.44
N ARG A 58 -14.19 7.02 -6.25
CA ARG A 58 -13.83 6.15 -7.36
C ARG A 58 -14.21 4.71 -7.07
N MET A 59 -14.83 4.08 -8.06
CA MET A 59 -15.19 2.68 -8.02
C MET A 59 -13.92 1.81 -8.13
N ILE A 60 -13.45 1.27 -7.00
CA ILE A 60 -12.30 0.35 -6.93
C ILE A 60 -12.77 -1.11 -6.81
N MET A 61 -13.96 -1.35 -6.27
CA MET A 61 -14.49 -2.68 -6.00
C MET A 61 -16.01 -2.70 -6.30
N PRO A 62 -16.54 -3.71 -6.99
CA PRO A 62 -17.98 -3.80 -7.27
C PRO A 62 -18.78 -3.96 -5.97
N GLY A 63 -19.84 -3.15 -5.80
CA GLY A 63 -20.67 -3.12 -4.59
C GLY A 63 -20.21 -2.13 -3.51
N PHE A 64 -19.18 -1.33 -3.81
CA PHE A 64 -18.72 -0.19 -3.00
C PHE A 64 -18.85 1.12 -3.79
N ASP A 65 -19.97 1.26 -4.48
CA ASP A 65 -20.17 2.27 -5.53
C ASP A 65 -20.24 3.72 -4.98
N ASP A 66 -20.53 3.88 -3.68
CA ASP A 66 -20.59 5.15 -2.93
C ASP A 66 -19.50 5.29 -1.84
N SER A 67 -18.38 4.56 -1.95
CA SER A 67 -17.30 4.66 -0.96
C SER A 67 -16.25 5.69 -1.35
N THR A 68 -15.97 6.62 -0.44
CA THR A 68 -14.87 7.56 -0.59
C THR A 68 -13.55 6.84 -0.36
N ILE A 69 -12.61 6.98 -1.28
CA ILE A 69 -11.26 6.45 -1.12
C ILE A 69 -10.27 7.59 -0.90
N ILE A 70 -9.17 7.28 -0.25
CA ILE A 70 -8.04 8.19 -0.07
C ILE A 70 -6.83 7.56 -0.73
N LEU A 71 -6.23 8.28 -1.67
CA LEU A 71 -4.98 7.88 -2.32
C LEU A 71 -3.83 7.94 -1.32
N ILE A 72 -2.96 6.93 -1.38
CA ILE A 72 -1.80 6.82 -0.50
C ILE A 72 -0.53 6.96 -1.33
N TYR A 73 0.31 7.90 -0.94
CA TYR A 73 1.55 8.22 -1.64
C TYR A 73 2.76 7.91 -0.77
N CYS A 74 3.85 7.43 -1.37
CA CYS A 74 5.10 7.26 -0.65
C CYS A 74 5.72 8.62 -0.30
N VAL A 75 6.10 8.84 0.97
CA VAL A 75 6.71 10.11 1.42
C VAL A 75 8.06 10.43 0.75
N LYS A 76 8.75 9.42 0.23
CA LYS A 76 10.09 9.57 -0.36
C LYS A 76 10.03 9.92 -1.85
N CYS A 77 9.21 9.22 -2.63
CA CYS A 77 9.17 9.38 -4.09
C CYS A 77 7.87 10.00 -4.62
N GLY A 78 6.84 10.14 -3.79
CA GLY A 78 5.54 10.69 -4.18
C GLY A 78 4.71 9.77 -5.09
N SER A 79 5.17 8.55 -5.39
CA SER A 79 4.39 7.59 -6.18
C SER A 79 3.17 7.10 -5.40
N ASN A 80 2.06 6.90 -6.09
CA ASN A 80 0.89 6.24 -5.52
C ASN A 80 1.24 4.77 -5.21
N VAL A 81 1.04 4.37 -3.96
CA VAL A 81 1.34 3.03 -3.46
C VAL A 81 0.10 2.27 -2.99
N GLY A 82 -1.08 2.91 -2.98
CA GLY A 82 -2.32 2.24 -2.60
C GLY A 82 -3.47 3.17 -2.23
N TRP A 83 -4.46 2.58 -1.56
CA TRP A 83 -5.73 3.24 -1.22
C TRP A 83 -6.18 2.90 0.19
N LYS A 84 -6.79 3.87 0.87
CA LYS A 84 -7.55 3.67 2.11
C LYS A 84 -9.03 3.87 1.79
N PHE A 85 -9.89 3.01 2.32
CA PHE A 85 -11.34 3.19 2.21
C PHE A 85 -11.84 3.99 3.42
N GLU A 86 -12.61 5.04 3.18
CA GLU A 86 -13.43 5.73 4.19
C GLU A 86 -14.89 5.47 3.82
N SER A 87 -15.58 4.66 4.64
CA SER A 87 -17.02 4.48 4.47
C SER A 87 -17.75 5.53 5.31
N ALA A 88 -18.83 6.09 4.77
CA ALA A 88 -19.69 7.04 5.50
C ALA A 88 -20.62 6.35 6.53
N TYR A 89 -20.62 5.01 6.59
CA TYR A 89 -21.47 4.25 7.49
C TYR A 89 -20.60 3.44 8.47
N ASP A 90 -20.65 3.85 9.75
CA ASP A 90 -20.03 3.30 10.99
C ASP A 90 -20.14 1.77 11.23
N LEU A 91 -20.70 0.99 10.29
CA LEU A 91 -21.07 -0.41 10.49
C LEU A 91 -20.16 -1.42 9.78
N ASN A 92 -19.10 -0.98 9.09
CA ASN A 92 -18.25 -1.88 8.31
C ASN A 92 -16.81 -1.97 8.85
N PRO A 93 -16.27 -3.19 9.11
CA PRO A 93 -14.89 -3.39 9.59
C PRO A 93 -13.80 -2.94 8.60
N TRP A 94 -14.20 -2.43 7.44
CA TRP A 94 -13.34 -1.95 6.37
C TRP A 94 -12.90 -0.48 6.52
N GLU A 95 -13.44 0.28 7.48
CA GLU A 95 -13.16 1.72 7.67
C GLU A 95 -11.69 2.09 7.95
N THR A 96 -10.91 1.14 8.46
CA THR A 96 -9.47 1.33 8.73
C THR A 96 -8.58 0.54 7.78
N THR A 97 -9.18 0.00 6.72
CA THR A 97 -8.51 -0.93 5.84
C THR A 97 -7.72 -0.20 4.76
N ILE A 98 -6.42 -0.46 4.74
CA ILE A 98 -5.48 0.10 3.79
C ILE A 98 -5.07 -1.01 2.82
N MET A 99 -5.15 -0.71 1.54
CA MET A 99 -4.85 -1.66 0.48
C MET A 99 -3.64 -1.20 -0.31
N LEU A 100 -2.62 -2.06 -0.33
CA LEU A 100 -1.40 -1.87 -1.11
C LEU A 100 -1.39 -2.87 -2.27
N PRO A 101 -1.51 -2.41 -3.53
CA PRO A 101 -1.53 -3.29 -4.69
C PRO A 101 -0.21 -4.02 -4.85
N ARG A 102 -0.25 -5.32 -5.17
CA ARG A 102 0.97 -6.10 -5.40
C ARG A 102 1.84 -5.53 -6.53
N SER A 103 1.25 -4.81 -7.48
CA SER A 103 1.99 -4.14 -8.56
C SER A 103 2.88 -2.99 -8.08
N GLU A 104 2.55 -2.35 -6.95
CA GLU A 104 3.20 -1.15 -6.43
C GLU A 104 4.09 -1.40 -5.20
N VAL A 105 4.03 -2.60 -4.60
CA VAL A 105 4.82 -2.96 -3.42
C VAL A 105 5.70 -4.18 -3.64
N LEU A 106 6.90 -4.13 -3.08
CA LEU A 106 7.83 -5.25 -2.96
C LEU A 106 7.53 -6.01 -1.68
N VAL A 107 7.45 -7.34 -1.79
CA VAL A 107 7.21 -8.23 -0.65
C VAL A 107 8.53 -8.57 0.06
N PRO A 108 8.49 -8.80 1.37
CA PRO A 108 9.69 -9.15 2.11
C PRO A 108 10.25 -10.50 1.68
N GLY A 109 11.51 -10.51 1.23
CA GLY A 109 12.19 -11.72 0.75
C GLY A 109 12.07 -11.97 -0.75
N GLU A 110 11.32 -11.15 -1.51
CA GLU A 110 11.57 -11.05 -2.96
C GLU A 110 12.86 -10.26 -3.13
N VAL A 111 13.96 -10.96 -3.35
CA VAL A 111 15.14 -10.35 -4.00
C VAL A 111 14.63 -9.70 -5.28
N PRO A 112 14.77 -8.37 -5.44
CA PRO A 112 14.47 -7.76 -6.74
C PRO A 112 15.33 -8.50 -7.74
N ASN A 113 14.71 -9.03 -8.79
CA ASN A 113 15.34 -9.88 -9.78
C ASN A 113 16.54 -9.14 -10.38
N MET A 114 17.68 -9.26 -9.70
CA MET A 114 18.95 -8.72 -10.10
C MET A 114 19.28 -9.58 -11.28
N ARG A 115 18.97 -9.06 -12.48
CA ARG A 115 19.49 -9.61 -13.73
C ARG A 115 20.98 -9.71 -13.50
N LEU A 116 21.44 -10.91 -13.18
CA LEU A 116 22.85 -11.23 -13.11
C LEU A 116 23.43 -10.72 -14.43
N PRO A 117 24.48 -9.88 -14.43
CA PRO A 117 25.15 -9.57 -15.68
C PRO A 117 25.52 -10.92 -16.28
N ALA A 118 25.11 -11.13 -17.53
CA ALA A 118 25.44 -12.34 -18.27
C ALA A 118 26.94 -12.55 -18.13
N ARG A 119 27.34 -13.65 -17.47
CA ARG A 119 28.74 -14.05 -17.41
C ARG A 119 29.22 -14.19 -18.85
N SER A 120 30.10 -13.28 -19.27
CA SER A 120 30.95 -13.39 -20.46
C SER A 120 31.92 -14.54 -20.32
#